data_AF-A0A843T3J4-F1
#
_entry.id   AF-A0A843T3J4-F1
#
_cell.length_a   1.000
_cell.length_b   1.000
_cell.length_c   1.000
_cell.angle_alpha   90.00
_cell.angle_beta   90.00
_cell.angle_gamma   90.00
#
_symmetry.space_group_name_H-M   'P 1'
#
loop_
_entity.id
_entity.type
_entity.pdbx_description
1 polymer ?
#
loop_
_entity_poly.entity_id
_entity_poly.type
_entity_poly.pdbx_seq_one_letter_code
_entity_poly.pdbx_strand_id
1 'polypeptide(L)'
;MLNLLRKFLRPTLREQLEDGVREALRRYVERQSTPNLRVYVSTDLVPEGVEDAMWAHDESEHLRRFALQWAEDNGVPRVGMRAEVILLDTKKEFAFVKPVGAEPVEARSGAPSAREERPSAGGQAVLEVVSSPSLTAPLRIAGELTVGRKVNGDVFGAGDRYMSGRHARFHIAGSTLFVTDLDSKNRTFLNERPLPPHEQVPAAVGDEIRMGATTFRVAEIGE
;
A
#
# COMPACT_ATOMS: atom_id res chain seq x y z
N MET A 1 -12.20 -14.38 -32.95
CA MET A 1 -12.25 -15.59 -32.09
C MET A 1 -11.05 -15.75 -31.13
N LEU A 2 -10.13 -14.78 -31.02
CA LEU A 2 -8.90 -14.92 -30.21
C LEU A 2 -8.96 -14.36 -28.78
N ASN A 3 -10.04 -13.69 -28.39
CA ASN A 3 -10.20 -13.07 -27.06
C ASN A 3 -10.85 -13.98 -26.00
N LEU A 4 -11.33 -15.18 -26.39
CA LEU A 4 -11.96 -16.13 -25.45
C LEU A 4 -10.94 -17.11 -24.83
N LEU A 5 -9.82 -17.39 -25.52
CA LEU A 5 -8.76 -18.28 -25.01
C LEU A 5 -7.85 -17.62 -23.95
N ARG A 6 -7.71 -16.29 -23.94
CA ARG A 6 -6.88 -15.59 -22.93
C ARG A 6 -7.49 -15.54 -21.53
N LYS A 7 -8.79 -15.85 -21.38
CA LYS A 7 -9.45 -15.97 -20.07
C LYS A 7 -9.12 -17.29 -19.34
N PHE A 8 -8.77 -18.34 -20.09
CA PHE A 8 -8.42 -19.66 -19.54
C PHE A 8 -6.96 -19.79 -19.08
N LEU A 9 -6.11 -18.80 -19.37
CA LEU A 9 -4.68 -18.83 -19.07
C LEU A 9 -4.28 -17.94 -17.89
N ARG A 10 -5.26 -17.34 -17.18
CA ARG A 10 -4.97 -16.62 -15.95
C ARG A 10 -5.00 -17.63 -14.81
N PRO A 11 -3.86 -17.91 -14.13
CA PRO A 11 -3.87 -18.76 -12.96
C PRO A 11 -4.83 -18.18 -11.94
N THR A 12 -5.59 -19.05 -11.28
CA THR A 12 -6.43 -18.70 -10.14
C THR A 12 -5.58 -18.04 -9.05
N LEU A 13 -6.22 -17.25 -8.18
CA LEU A 13 -5.51 -16.64 -7.05
C LEU A 13 -4.75 -17.69 -6.24
N ARG A 14 -5.39 -18.84 -5.98
CA ARG A 14 -4.78 -19.96 -5.26
C ARG A 14 -3.51 -20.47 -5.94
N GLU A 15 -3.55 -20.71 -7.24
CA GLU A 15 -2.36 -21.13 -8.01
C GLU A 15 -1.24 -20.08 -7.93
N GLN A 16 -1.58 -18.79 -7.99
CA GLN A 16 -0.59 -17.72 -7.84
C GLN A 16 0.06 -17.70 -6.45
N LEU A 17 -0.73 -17.93 -5.38
CA LEU A 17 -0.21 -18.00 -4.02
C LEU A 17 0.68 -19.24 -3.83
N GLU A 18 0.27 -20.39 -4.34
CA GLU A 18 1.06 -21.64 -4.34
C GLU A 18 2.39 -21.47 -5.07
N ASP A 19 2.38 -20.86 -6.26
CA ASP A 19 3.59 -20.59 -7.02
C ASP A 19 4.54 -19.62 -6.29
N GLY A 20 3.98 -18.58 -5.64
CA GLY A 20 4.76 -17.67 -4.80
C GLY A 20 5.41 -18.36 -3.61
N VAL A 21 4.69 -19.26 -2.94
CA VAL A 21 5.21 -20.09 -1.83
C VAL A 21 6.31 -21.03 -2.33
N ARG A 22 6.10 -21.70 -3.46
CA ARG A 22 7.08 -22.60 -4.08
C ARG A 22 8.38 -21.87 -4.39
N GLU A 23 8.29 -20.70 -5.01
CA GLU A 23 9.46 -19.90 -5.37
C GLU A 23 10.21 -19.42 -4.12
N ALA A 24 9.49 -19.03 -3.06
CA ALA A 24 10.10 -18.68 -1.78
C ALA A 24 10.86 -19.88 -1.17
N LEU A 25 10.26 -21.07 -1.18
CA LEU A 25 10.84 -22.28 -0.60
C LEU A 25 12.08 -22.80 -1.36
N ARG A 26 12.15 -22.64 -2.69
CA ARG A 26 13.33 -23.04 -3.49
C ARG A 26 14.64 -22.47 -2.96
N ARG A 27 14.63 -21.23 -2.45
CA ARG A 27 15.82 -20.56 -1.89
C ARG A 27 16.33 -21.19 -0.58
N TYR A 28 15.54 -22.07 0.04
CA TYR A 28 15.86 -22.72 1.31
C TYR A 28 16.30 -24.17 1.14
N VAL A 29 16.12 -24.76 -0.04
CA VAL A 29 16.62 -26.10 -0.38
C VAL A 29 18.14 -26.17 -0.19
N GLU A 30 18.87 -25.19 -0.75
CA GLU A 30 20.32 -25.10 -0.62
C GLU A 30 20.78 -24.85 0.82
N ARG A 31 19.95 -24.23 1.64
CA ARG A 31 20.28 -23.79 3.01
C ARG A 31 19.84 -24.78 4.10
N GLN A 32 19.11 -25.83 3.74
CA GLN A 32 18.51 -26.81 4.66
C GLN A 32 17.87 -26.16 5.91
N SER A 33 17.16 -25.04 5.70
CA SER A 33 16.60 -24.22 6.79
C SER A 33 15.09 -24.12 6.65
N THR A 34 14.38 -23.98 7.77
CA THR A 34 12.91 -23.90 7.80
C THR A 34 12.44 -22.44 7.77
N PRO A 35 11.94 -21.92 6.64
CA PRO A 35 11.40 -20.57 6.62
C PRO A 35 9.99 -20.53 7.24
N ASN A 36 9.72 -19.46 7.98
CA ASN A 36 8.36 -19.00 8.19
C ASN A 36 7.99 -18.11 6.99
N LEU A 37 6.85 -18.35 6.35
CA LEU A 37 6.40 -17.60 5.19
C LEU A 37 5.25 -16.67 5.57
N ARG A 38 5.35 -15.41 5.18
CA ARG A 38 4.23 -14.47 5.20
C ARG A 38 3.79 -14.21 3.77
N VAL A 39 2.51 -14.44 3.51
CA VAL A 39 1.87 -14.30 2.22
C VAL A 39 0.95 -13.10 2.31
N TYR A 40 1.35 -11.98 1.71
CA TYR A 40 0.57 -10.76 1.75
C TYR A 40 -0.46 -10.78 0.62
N VAL A 41 -1.73 -10.56 0.95
CA VAL A 41 -2.84 -10.60 -0.01
C VAL A 41 -3.70 -9.36 0.16
N SER A 42 -4.08 -8.73 -0.95
CA SER A 42 -5.04 -7.62 -0.94
C SER A 42 -6.41 -8.09 -0.41
N THR A 43 -7.05 -7.29 0.45
CA THR A 43 -8.45 -7.53 0.89
C THR A 43 -9.42 -7.60 -0.29
N ASP A 44 -9.08 -7.03 -1.44
CA ASP A 44 -9.90 -7.05 -2.64
C ASP A 44 -9.95 -8.40 -3.35
N LEU A 45 -9.04 -9.30 -2.98
CA LEU A 45 -8.95 -10.65 -3.52
C LEU A 45 -9.77 -11.65 -2.69
N VAL A 46 -10.25 -11.23 -1.52
CA VAL A 46 -11.18 -12.01 -0.70
C VAL A 46 -12.52 -12.10 -1.43
N PRO A 47 -13.12 -13.30 -1.60
CA PRO A 47 -14.43 -13.45 -2.21
C PRO A 47 -15.52 -12.68 -1.45
N GLU A 48 -16.45 -12.07 -2.18
CA GLU A 48 -17.58 -11.35 -1.59
C GLU A 48 -18.43 -12.29 -0.71
N GLY A 49 -18.89 -11.78 0.44
CA GLY A 49 -19.70 -12.53 1.40
C GLY A 49 -18.93 -13.45 2.33
N VAL A 50 -17.59 -13.50 2.22
CA VAL A 50 -16.71 -14.21 3.14
C VAL A 50 -16.06 -13.21 4.11
N GLU A 51 -16.00 -13.55 5.39
CA GLU A 51 -15.28 -12.72 6.37
C GLU A 51 -13.77 -12.80 6.15
N ASP A 52 -13.10 -11.65 6.01
CA ASP A 52 -11.66 -11.51 5.81
C ASP A 52 -10.82 -12.42 6.72
N ALA A 53 -11.11 -12.43 8.02
CA ALA A 53 -10.37 -13.21 9.01
C ALA A 53 -10.53 -14.73 8.80
N MET A 54 -11.74 -15.18 8.45
CA MET A 54 -12.03 -16.58 8.16
C MET A 54 -11.34 -17.01 6.86
N TRP A 55 -11.44 -16.20 5.81
CA TRP A 55 -10.77 -16.48 4.54
C TRP A 55 -9.25 -16.57 4.70
N ALA A 56 -8.65 -15.60 5.41
CA ALA A 56 -7.21 -15.59 5.66
C ALA A 56 -6.76 -16.80 6.47
N HIS A 57 -7.55 -17.24 7.45
CA HIS A 57 -7.26 -18.46 8.22
C HIS A 57 -7.27 -19.71 7.35
N ASP A 58 -8.35 -19.91 6.57
CA ASP A 58 -8.50 -21.07 5.70
C ASP A 58 -7.40 -21.14 4.64
N GLU A 59 -7.05 -19.99 4.04
CA GLU A 59 -5.99 -19.92 3.05
C GLU A 59 -4.59 -20.11 3.68
N SER A 60 -4.38 -19.65 4.93
CA SER A 60 -3.15 -19.94 5.68
C SER A 60 -2.98 -21.44 5.93
N GLU A 61 -4.05 -22.14 6.34
CA GLU A 61 -4.00 -23.59 6.56
C GLU A 61 -3.83 -24.38 5.26
N HIS A 62 -4.37 -23.88 4.15
CA HIS A 62 -4.11 -24.44 2.81
C HIS A 62 -2.64 -24.30 2.44
N LEU A 63 -2.10 -23.07 2.47
CA LEU A 63 -0.72 -22.79 2.06
C LEU A 63 0.30 -23.46 2.99
N ARG A 64 -0.02 -23.61 4.28
CA ARG A 64 0.80 -24.38 5.22
C ARG A 64 0.85 -25.86 4.84
N ARG A 65 -0.29 -26.49 4.53
CA ARG A 65 -0.33 -27.89 4.07
C ARG A 65 0.45 -28.07 2.77
N PHE A 66 0.27 -27.15 1.82
CA PHE A 66 1.01 -27.13 0.56
C PHE A 66 2.52 -27.01 0.80
N ALA A 67 2.96 -26.06 1.64
CA ALA A 67 4.37 -25.86 1.96
C ALA A 67 5.01 -27.09 2.63
N LEU A 68 4.29 -27.74 3.56
CA LEU A 68 4.77 -28.96 4.24
C LEU A 68 4.94 -30.13 3.28
N GLN A 69 3.98 -30.32 2.37
CA GLN A 69 4.06 -31.37 1.34
C GLN A 69 5.24 -31.10 0.41
N TRP A 70 5.36 -29.88 -0.10
CA TRP A 70 6.46 -29.52 -0.98
C TRP A 70 7.83 -29.69 -0.32
N ALA A 71 7.94 -29.31 0.96
CA ALA A 71 9.16 -29.46 1.73
C ALA A 71 9.56 -30.93 1.92
N GLU A 72 8.58 -31.82 2.16
CA GLU A 72 8.79 -33.27 2.22
C GLU A 72 9.34 -33.81 0.90
N ASP A 73 8.70 -33.45 -0.21
CA ASP A 73 9.07 -33.89 -1.55
C ASP A 73 10.48 -33.41 -1.97
N ASN A 74 10.99 -32.34 -1.35
CA ASN A 74 12.25 -31.69 -1.68
C ASN A 74 13.31 -31.76 -0.57
N GLY A 75 13.10 -32.58 0.47
CA GLY A 75 14.08 -32.79 1.54
C GLY A 75 14.38 -31.56 2.42
N VAL A 76 13.44 -30.61 2.50
CA VAL A 76 13.55 -29.43 3.38
C VAL A 76 13.01 -29.78 4.78
N PRO A 77 13.70 -29.42 5.88
CA PRO A 77 13.19 -29.64 7.23
C PRO A 77 11.81 -29.00 7.43
N ARG A 78 10.87 -29.76 8.01
CA ARG A 78 9.46 -29.33 8.22
C ARG A 78 9.19 -28.73 9.60
N VAL A 79 10.04 -29.02 10.58
CA VAL A 79 9.82 -28.65 11.97
C VAL A 79 9.81 -27.13 12.12
N GLY A 80 8.69 -26.59 12.60
CA GLY A 80 8.51 -25.15 12.82
C GLY A 80 8.05 -24.36 11.59
N MET A 81 7.82 -25.00 10.44
CA MET A 81 7.37 -24.33 9.21
C MET A 81 5.96 -23.74 9.38
N ARG A 82 5.82 -22.45 9.02
CA ARG A 82 4.54 -21.73 9.01
C ARG A 82 4.34 -21.05 7.66
N ALA A 83 3.10 -20.96 7.23
CA ALA A 83 2.67 -20.07 6.16
C ALA A 83 1.45 -19.30 6.71
N GLU A 84 1.55 -17.98 6.72
CA GLU A 84 0.53 -17.09 7.27
C GLU A 84 0.12 -16.10 6.19
N VAL A 85 -1.18 -16.05 5.91
CA VAL A 85 -1.78 -15.05 5.02
C VAL A 85 -2.05 -13.79 5.82
N ILE A 86 -1.47 -12.68 5.37
CA ILE A 86 -1.66 -11.35 5.94
C ILE A 86 -2.46 -10.53 4.94
N LEU A 87 -3.68 -10.17 5.32
CA LEU A 87 -4.51 -9.28 4.52
C LEU A 87 -4.01 -7.84 4.63
N LEU A 88 -3.93 -7.17 3.48
CA LEU A 88 -3.55 -5.78 3.37
C LEU A 88 -4.64 -5.00 2.64
N ASP A 89 -4.99 -3.83 3.18
CA ASP A 89 -5.74 -2.80 2.45
C ASP A 89 -4.84 -2.15 1.38
N THR A 90 -4.57 -2.90 0.33
CA THR A 90 -3.76 -2.52 -0.83
C THR A 90 -4.49 -2.94 -2.10
N LYS A 91 -4.08 -2.42 -3.25
CA LYS A 91 -4.73 -2.74 -4.52
C LYS A 91 -4.53 -4.22 -4.90
N LYS A 92 -5.46 -4.76 -5.70
CA LYS A 92 -5.51 -6.17 -6.15
C LYS A 92 -4.18 -6.71 -6.71
N GLU A 93 -3.37 -5.86 -7.32
CA GLU A 93 -2.10 -6.23 -7.95
C GLU A 93 -0.96 -6.55 -6.96
N PHE A 94 -1.14 -6.36 -5.65
CA PHE A 94 -0.11 -6.61 -4.63
C PHE A 94 -0.40 -7.89 -3.84
N ALA A 95 -0.10 -9.06 -4.43
CA ALA A 95 0.08 -10.32 -3.71
C ALA A 95 1.55 -10.73 -3.77
N PHE A 96 2.24 -10.85 -2.62
CA PHE A 96 3.65 -11.27 -2.60
C PHE A 96 3.99 -12.08 -1.35
N VAL A 97 4.91 -13.04 -1.50
CA VAL A 97 5.39 -13.92 -0.43
C VAL A 97 6.75 -13.44 0.05
N LYS A 98 6.93 -13.26 1.37
CA LYS A 98 8.23 -12.98 1.98
C LYS A 98 8.57 -14.03 3.05
N PRO A 99 9.80 -14.57 3.05
CA PRO A 99 10.26 -15.32 4.20
C PRO A 99 10.53 -14.39 5.39
N VAL A 100 10.10 -14.80 6.58
CA VAL A 100 10.41 -14.15 7.85
C VAL A 100 11.87 -14.44 8.20
N GLY A 101 12.65 -13.40 8.45
CA GLY A 101 14.10 -13.47 8.74
C GLY A 101 15.00 -12.94 7.62
N ALA A 102 14.46 -12.53 6.48
CA ALA A 102 15.13 -11.64 5.52
C ALA A 102 14.63 -10.21 5.76
N GLU A 103 14.98 -9.64 6.90
CA GLU A 103 14.79 -8.21 7.16
C GLU A 103 15.61 -7.42 6.12
N PRO A 104 15.02 -6.49 5.34
CA PRO A 104 15.75 -5.26 5.05
C PRO A 104 15.97 -4.62 6.41
N VAL A 105 17.23 -4.41 6.77
CA VAL A 105 17.65 -3.69 7.96
C VAL A 105 16.77 -2.44 8.08
N GLU A 106 15.83 -2.43 9.04
CA GLU A 106 15.12 -1.23 9.41
C GLU A 106 16.21 -0.21 9.79
N ALA A 107 16.34 0.81 8.95
CA ALA A 107 17.25 1.90 9.15
C ALA A 107 16.86 2.57 10.47
N ARG A 108 17.72 2.37 11.45
CA ARG A 108 17.63 3.01 12.76
C ARG A 108 17.42 4.51 12.57
N SER A 109 16.48 5.00 13.35
CA SER A 109 16.19 6.41 13.54
C SER A 109 17.47 7.22 13.74
N GLY A 110 17.54 8.31 13.01
CA GLY A 110 18.61 9.29 13.08
C GLY A 110 18.19 10.54 12.33
N ALA A 111 17.13 11.20 12.80
CA ALA A 111 16.76 12.52 12.32
C ALA A 111 17.66 13.56 13.02
N PRO A 112 18.44 14.38 12.30
CA PRO A 112 18.77 15.71 12.78
C PRO A 112 17.54 16.59 12.60
N SER A 113 17.11 17.19 13.71
CA SER A 113 16.12 18.26 13.77
C SER A 113 16.55 19.42 12.87
N ALA A 114 15.82 19.61 11.77
CA ALA A 114 15.89 20.82 10.96
C ALA A 114 14.60 21.62 11.20
N ARG A 115 14.68 22.44 12.26
CA ARG A 115 14.13 23.80 12.40
C ARG A 115 12.75 24.02 11.76
N GLU A 116 11.73 24.03 12.62
CA GLU A 116 10.43 24.64 12.36
C GLU A 116 10.62 26.12 11.94
N GLU A 117 10.46 26.41 10.66
CA GLU A 117 10.13 27.75 10.22
C GLU A 117 8.63 27.95 10.43
N ARG A 118 8.29 28.96 11.23
CA ARG A 118 6.92 29.37 11.55
C ARG A 118 6.17 29.75 10.27
N PRO A 119 4.88 29.45 10.12
CA PRO A 119 4.15 29.78 8.91
C PRO A 119 4.05 31.30 8.72
N SER A 120 4.58 31.76 7.59
CA SER A 120 4.15 33.00 6.94
C SER A 120 2.68 32.87 6.54
N ALA A 121 1.99 34.00 6.40
CA ALA A 121 0.55 34.08 6.11
C ALA A 121 0.11 33.01 5.10
N GLY A 122 -0.78 32.10 5.55
CA GLY A 122 -1.01 30.83 4.90
C GLY A 122 -1.87 30.97 3.65
N GLY A 123 -1.28 30.64 2.50
CA GLY A 123 -2.00 30.57 1.24
C GLY A 123 -3.12 29.52 1.27
N GLN A 124 -3.98 29.56 0.26
CA GLN A 124 -5.14 28.69 0.13
C GLN A 124 -5.07 27.85 -1.15
N ALA A 125 -5.60 26.64 -1.12
CA ALA A 125 -5.75 25.82 -2.32
C ALA A 125 -7.07 25.05 -2.33
N VAL A 126 -7.59 24.79 -3.52
CA VAL A 126 -8.78 23.97 -3.74
C VAL A 126 -8.38 22.76 -4.57
N LEU A 127 -8.65 21.57 -4.04
CA LEU A 127 -8.49 20.31 -4.73
C LEU A 127 -9.86 19.74 -5.09
N GLU A 128 -10.17 19.66 -6.38
CA GLU A 128 -11.37 19.01 -6.88
C GLU A 128 -11.24 17.49 -6.77
N VAL A 129 -12.32 16.82 -6.39
CA VAL A 129 -12.36 15.35 -6.38
C VAL A 129 -12.65 14.86 -7.79
N VAL A 130 -11.66 14.25 -8.43
CA VAL A 130 -11.83 13.58 -9.74
C VAL A 130 -12.49 12.22 -9.55
N SER A 131 -12.03 11.46 -8.55
CA SER A 131 -12.62 10.19 -8.15
C SER A 131 -12.35 9.93 -6.68
N SER A 132 -13.34 9.45 -5.94
CA SER A 132 -13.16 9.00 -4.56
C SER A 132 -14.25 8.00 -4.19
N PRO A 133 -13.95 6.97 -3.37
CA PRO A 133 -14.98 6.09 -2.83
C PRO A 133 -15.88 6.79 -1.80
N SER A 134 -15.46 7.92 -1.25
CA SER A 134 -16.08 8.52 -0.05
C SER A 134 -16.27 10.04 -0.14
N LEU A 135 -15.40 10.75 -0.85
CA LEU A 135 -15.50 12.20 -0.98
C LEU A 135 -16.32 12.60 -2.21
N THR A 136 -17.19 13.59 -2.04
CA THR A 136 -17.98 14.20 -3.12
C THR A 136 -17.77 15.71 -3.25
N ALA A 137 -17.23 16.35 -2.20
CA ALA A 137 -16.95 17.77 -2.16
C ALA A 137 -15.46 18.05 -2.37
N PRO A 138 -15.09 19.20 -2.98
CA PRO A 138 -13.69 19.63 -3.06
C PRO A 138 -13.04 19.76 -1.69
N LEU A 139 -11.74 19.47 -1.63
CA LEU A 139 -10.93 19.65 -0.44
C LEU A 139 -10.31 21.04 -0.44
N ARG A 140 -10.58 21.82 0.61
CA ARG A 140 -10.00 23.16 0.79
C ARG A 140 -8.84 23.08 1.78
N ILE A 141 -7.70 23.64 1.39
CA ILE A 141 -6.47 23.67 2.17
C ILE A 141 -6.18 25.13 2.51
N ALA A 142 -5.84 25.41 3.78
CA ALA A 142 -5.39 26.71 4.24
C ALA A 142 -4.09 26.52 5.03
N GLY A 143 -2.98 27.04 4.51
CA GLY A 143 -1.64 26.79 5.04
C GLY A 143 -1.20 25.34 4.85
N GLU A 144 -1.44 24.49 5.85
CA GLU A 144 -1.07 23.07 5.84
C GLU A 144 -2.30 22.19 6.11
N LEU A 145 -2.36 21.03 5.44
CA LEU A 145 -3.32 19.98 5.76
C LEU A 145 -2.70 18.60 5.61
N THR A 146 -2.78 17.77 6.65
CA THR A 146 -2.49 16.34 6.54
C THR A 146 -3.75 15.58 6.15
N VAL A 147 -3.66 14.71 5.14
CA VAL A 147 -4.77 13.86 4.68
C VAL A 147 -4.44 12.40 4.90
N GLY A 148 -5.44 11.63 5.31
CA GLY A 148 -5.32 10.19 5.49
C GLY A 148 -6.68 9.50 5.56
N ARG A 149 -6.68 8.21 5.91
CA ARG A 149 -7.89 7.38 5.86
C ARG A 149 -8.97 7.77 6.87
N LYS A 150 -8.58 8.07 8.11
CA LYS A 150 -9.50 8.37 9.22
C LYS A 150 -9.11 9.70 9.84
N VAL A 151 -10.11 10.41 10.37
CA VAL A 151 -9.87 11.61 11.18
C VAL A 151 -9.04 11.23 12.41
N ASN A 152 -7.93 11.93 12.63
CA ASN A 152 -7.10 11.75 13.82
C ASN A 152 -6.28 13.02 14.09
N GLY A 153 -6.65 13.79 15.12
CA GLY A 153 -5.97 15.04 15.45
C GLY A 153 -6.01 16.04 14.29
N ASP A 154 -4.84 16.34 13.72
CA ASP A 154 -4.60 17.23 12.58
C ASP A 154 -4.86 16.59 11.20
N VAL A 155 -5.31 15.33 11.15
CA VAL A 155 -5.54 14.60 9.90
C VAL A 155 -6.97 14.74 9.43
N PHE A 156 -7.15 15.24 8.20
CA PHE A 156 -8.40 15.14 7.46
C PHE A 156 -8.64 13.69 7.01
N GLY A 157 -9.77 13.12 7.42
CA GLY A 157 -10.17 11.76 7.08
C GLY A 157 -10.87 11.69 5.73
N ALA A 158 -10.16 11.25 4.69
CA ALA A 158 -10.71 11.08 3.35
C ALA A 158 -11.62 9.84 3.22
N GLY A 159 -11.60 8.90 4.17
CA GLY A 159 -12.48 7.71 4.16
C GLY A 159 -12.05 6.59 3.19
N ASP A 160 -10.97 6.79 2.44
CA ASP A 160 -10.46 5.82 1.47
C ASP A 160 -9.69 4.69 2.18
N ARG A 161 -10.18 3.44 2.05
CA ARG A 161 -9.60 2.29 2.74
C ARG A 161 -8.15 1.99 2.35
N TYR A 162 -7.72 2.35 1.14
CA TYR A 162 -6.36 2.17 0.65
C TYR A 162 -5.42 3.32 1.04
N MET A 163 -5.90 4.33 1.77
CA MET A 163 -5.01 5.32 2.35
C MET A 163 -4.42 4.83 3.69
N SER A 164 -3.14 5.16 3.94
CA SER A 164 -2.60 5.16 5.30
C SER A 164 -3.36 6.11 6.23
N GLY A 165 -3.27 5.86 7.54
CA GLY A 165 -3.89 6.72 8.57
C GLY A 165 -3.41 8.17 8.49
N ARG A 166 -2.10 8.37 8.25
CA ARG A 166 -1.50 9.62 7.77
C ARG A 166 -0.89 9.29 6.41
N HIS A 167 -1.38 9.86 5.32
CA HIS A 167 -0.99 9.44 3.98
C HIS A 167 -0.09 10.46 3.30
N ALA A 168 -0.57 11.70 3.19
CA ALA A 168 0.18 12.79 2.61
C ALA A 168 -0.07 14.08 3.37
N ARG A 169 0.87 15.02 3.23
CA ARG A 169 0.74 16.38 3.72
C ARG A 169 0.73 17.32 2.53
N PHE A 170 -0.20 18.27 2.56
CA PHE A 170 -0.25 19.43 1.69
C PHE A 170 0.23 20.64 2.47
N HIS A 171 1.12 21.43 1.87
CA HIS A 171 1.63 22.66 2.47
C HIS A 171 1.71 23.75 1.40
N ILE A 172 1.30 24.96 1.73
CA ILE A 172 1.31 26.11 0.82
C ILE A 172 2.36 27.10 1.29
N ALA A 173 3.35 27.38 0.45
CA ALA A 173 4.34 28.42 0.68
C ALA A 173 4.24 29.48 -0.42
N GLY A 174 3.79 30.68 -0.05
CA GLY A 174 3.40 31.71 -1.02
C GLY A 174 2.29 31.19 -1.93
N SER A 175 2.51 31.25 -3.24
CA SER A 175 1.59 30.75 -4.28
C SER A 175 1.88 29.33 -4.76
N THR A 176 2.71 28.55 -4.05
CA THR A 176 3.06 27.18 -4.43
C THR A 176 2.47 26.16 -3.46
N LEU A 177 1.72 25.21 -4.00
CA LEU A 177 1.26 24.03 -3.28
C LEU A 177 2.34 22.93 -3.34
N PHE A 178 2.70 22.39 -2.19
CA PHE A 178 3.59 21.25 -2.05
C PHE A 178 2.80 20.04 -1.55
N VAL A 179 3.15 18.87 -2.07
CA VAL A 179 2.63 17.57 -1.65
C VAL A 179 3.80 16.73 -1.15
N THR A 180 3.64 16.10 0.02
CA THR A 180 4.63 15.21 0.63
C THR A 180 3.98 13.88 0.96
N ASP A 181 4.53 12.78 0.45
CA ASP A 181 4.13 11.44 0.89
C ASP A 181 4.70 11.17 2.29
N LEU A 182 3.85 10.77 3.25
CA LEU A 182 4.24 10.51 4.65
C LEU A 182 4.61 9.04 4.87
N ASP A 183 5.39 8.49 3.93
CA ASP A 183 5.72 7.06 3.84
C ASP A 183 4.48 6.17 3.83
N SER A 184 3.58 6.46 2.89
CA SER A 184 2.31 5.76 2.79
C SER A 184 2.48 4.37 2.18
N LYS A 185 1.66 3.40 2.63
CA LYS A 185 1.74 2.00 2.16
C LYS A 185 1.57 1.88 0.65
N ASN A 186 0.65 2.65 0.08
CA ASN A 186 0.29 2.58 -1.34
C ASN A 186 0.86 3.74 -2.17
N ARG A 187 1.72 4.59 -1.57
CA ARG A 187 2.34 5.79 -2.15
C ARG A 187 1.35 6.87 -2.59
N THR A 188 1.82 8.10 -2.55
CA THR A 188 1.22 9.26 -3.21
C THR A 188 1.80 9.41 -4.61
N PHE A 189 0.96 9.72 -5.58
CA PHE A 189 1.37 9.95 -6.96
C PHE A 189 0.98 11.36 -7.38
N LEU A 190 1.86 12.01 -8.15
CA LEU A 190 1.59 13.26 -8.85
C LEU A 190 1.70 12.97 -10.35
N ASN A 191 0.61 13.16 -11.10
CA ASN A 191 0.54 12.86 -12.53
C ASN A 191 1.04 11.44 -12.86
N GLU A 192 0.54 10.45 -12.12
CA GLU A 192 0.92 9.03 -12.20
C GLU A 192 2.39 8.68 -11.87
N ARG A 193 3.19 9.65 -11.41
CA ARG A 193 4.55 9.40 -10.92
C ARG A 193 4.56 9.32 -9.40
N PRO A 194 5.12 8.25 -8.79
CA PRO A 194 5.17 8.14 -7.34
C PRO A 194 6.09 9.23 -6.77
N LEU A 195 5.63 9.90 -5.72
CA LEU A 195 6.45 10.86 -4.98
C LEU A 195 7.51 10.11 -4.15
N PRO A 196 8.73 10.64 -3.99
CA PRO A 196 9.66 10.20 -2.96
C PRO A 196 9.07 10.42 -1.55
N PRO A 197 9.34 9.53 -0.57
CA PRO A 197 8.79 9.68 0.76
C PRO A 197 9.48 10.84 1.50
N HIS A 198 8.72 11.62 2.27
CA HIS A 198 9.19 12.75 3.08
C HIS A 198 9.84 13.91 2.32
N GLU A 199 9.74 13.93 1.00
CA GLU A 199 10.21 15.02 0.16
C GLU A 199 9.03 15.87 -0.33
N GLN A 200 9.19 17.19 -0.26
CA GLN A 200 8.18 18.14 -0.75
C GLN A 200 8.29 18.25 -2.26
N VAL A 201 7.21 17.89 -2.97
CA VAL A 201 7.13 18.02 -4.43
C VAL A 201 6.09 19.08 -4.78
N PRO A 202 6.44 20.10 -5.59
CA PRO A 202 5.49 21.14 -5.99
C PRO A 202 4.42 20.56 -6.92
N ALA A 203 3.18 20.98 -6.72
CA ALA A 203 2.05 20.68 -7.58
C ALA A 203 1.45 21.99 -8.12
N ALA A 204 1.16 22.01 -9.42
CA ALA A 204 0.58 23.16 -10.11
C ALA A 204 -0.93 22.95 -10.34
N VAL A 205 -1.64 24.05 -10.62
CA VAL A 205 -3.03 23.98 -11.09
C VAL A 205 -3.14 23.09 -12.32
N GLY A 206 -4.10 22.16 -12.29
CA GLY A 206 -4.31 21.13 -13.31
C GLY A 206 -3.67 19.78 -12.99
N ASP A 207 -2.69 19.72 -12.08
CA ASP A 207 -2.05 18.44 -11.72
C ASP A 207 -3.01 17.51 -10.98
N GLU A 208 -2.84 16.20 -11.19
CA GLU A 208 -3.60 15.17 -10.51
C GLU A 208 -2.77 14.50 -9.41
N ILE A 209 -3.32 14.45 -8.20
CA ILE A 209 -2.71 13.86 -7.02
C ILE A 209 -3.54 12.64 -6.62
N ARG A 210 -2.94 11.46 -6.72
CA ARG A 210 -3.60 10.19 -6.40
C ARG A 210 -3.04 9.58 -5.13
N MET A 211 -3.95 9.23 -4.22
CA MET A 211 -3.68 8.61 -2.92
C MET A 211 -4.70 7.48 -2.70
N GLY A 212 -4.25 6.23 -2.59
CA GLY A 212 -5.17 5.10 -2.54
C GLY A 212 -6.02 4.97 -3.81
N ALA A 213 -7.34 4.99 -3.66
CA ALA A 213 -8.33 5.03 -4.75
C ALA A 213 -8.88 6.45 -5.01
N THR A 214 -8.42 7.45 -4.27
CA THR A 214 -8.85 8.84 -4.42
C THR A 214 -7.87 9.60 -5.29
N THR A 215 -8.43 10.34 -6.25
CA THR A 215 -7.68 11.23 -7.14
C THR A 215 -8.26 12.63 -7.00
N PHE A 216 -7.38 13.57 -6.71
CA PHE A 216 -7.68 14.99 -6.67
C PHE A 216 -7.06 15.69 -7.88
N ARG A 217 -7.68 16.77 -8.35
CA ARG A 217 -7.07 17.72 -9.28
C ARG A 217 -6.88 19.05 -8.59
N VAL A 218 -5.71 19.66 -8.73
CA VAL A 218 -5.47 21.02 -8.22
C VAL A 218 -6.28 22.00 -9.06
N ALA A 219 -7.27 22.65 -8.48
CA ALA A 219 -8.14 23.60 -9.20
C ALA A 219 -7.66 25.04 -9.01
N GLU A 220 -7.28 25.42 -7.79
CA GLU A 220 -6.90 26.78 -7.44
C GLU A 220 -5.77 26.77 -6.41
N ILE A 221 -4.84 27.74 -6.50
CA ILE A 221 -3.83 28.06 -5.48
C ILE A 221 -3.80 29.59 -5.35
N GLY A 222 -3.89 30.10 -4.13
CA GLY A 222 -3.92 31.53 -3.81
C GLY A 222 -3.13 31.86 -2.55
N GLU A 223 -2.95 33.16 -2.31
CA GLU A 223 -2.32 33.73 -1.10
C GLU A 223 -3.34 34.09 -0.02
#